data_AF-A0A1F3NWG1-F1
#
_entry.id   AF-A0A1F3NWG1-F1
#
_cell.length_a   1.000
_cell.length_b   1.000
_cell.length_c   1.000
_cell.angle_alpha   90.00
_cell.angle_beta   90.00
_cell.angle_gamma   90.00
#
_symmetry.space_group_name_H-M   'P 1'
#
loop_
_entity.id
_entity.type
_entity.pdbx_description
1 polymer ?
#
loop_
_entity_poly.entity_id
_entity_poly.type
_entity_poly.pdbx_seq_one_letter_code
_entity_poly.pdbx_strand_id
1 'polypeptide(L)'
;MVGGQDLHNIYVNRPKGTTQKQIFNELDEIRNLRNRIAHHEPICFNKKHEIFTGHTKITYDFLIKQIEWLGYDSKKLNLELDETMKFISSIDDQKKYLI
;
A
#
# COMPACT_ATOMS: atom_id res chain seq x y z
N MET A 1 22.90 8.80 -17.94
CA MET A 1 21.95 9.27 -16.92
C MET A 1 22.36 8.69 -15.58
N VAL A 2 22.87 9.54 -14.69
CA VAL A 2 23.15 9.18 -13.29
C VAL A 2 21.80 9.30 -12.57
N GLY A 3 21.11 8.18 -12.34
CA GLY A 3 19.75 8.22 -11.77
C GLY A 3 19.32 6.93 -11.07
N GLY A 4 20.27 6.07 -10.73
CA GLY A 4 20.00 4.73 -10.22
C GLY A 4 20.19 4.56 -8.71
N GLN A 5 20.80 5.50 -7.99
CA GLN A 5 21.15 5.29 -6.58
C GLN A 5 20.47 6.25 -5.61
N ASP A 6 19.77 7.28 -6.10
CA ASP A 6 19.20 8.32 -5.24
C ASP A 6 18.08 7.81 -4.33
N LEU A 7 17.26 6.85 -4.77
CA LEU A 7 16.22 6.29 -3.89
C LEU A 7 16.79 5.57 -2.67
N HIS A 8 17.95 4.94 -2.80
CA HIS A 8 18.60 4.29 -1.65
C HIS A 8 19.12 5.31 -0.64
N ASN A 9 19.46 6.52 -1.09
CA ASN A 9 19.89 7.62 -0.24
C ASN A 9 18.70 8.35 0.40
N ILE A 10 17.56 8.43 -0.30
CA ILE A 10 16.32 9.02 0.21
C ILE A 10 15.69 8.12 1.28
N TYR A 11 15.70 6.80 1.09
CA TYR A 11 15.16 5.85 2.06
C TYR A 11 16.16 5.50 3.17
N VAL A 12 16.32 6.45 4.10
CA VAL A 12 17.26 6.41 5.22
C VAL A 12 17.09 5.23 6.17
N ASN A 13 15.86 4.72 6.35
CA ASN A 13 15.54 3.64 7.29
C ASN A 13 15.35 2.27 6.63
N ARG A 14 15.64 2.18 5.33
CA ARG A 14 15.49 0.92 4.59
C ARG A 14 16.45 -0.16 5.10
N PRO A 15 16.01 -1.43 5.19
CA PRO A 15 16.90 -2.54 5.46
C PRO A 15 18.09 -2.65 4.48
N LYS A 16 19.24 -3.06 5.00
CA LYS A 16 20.40 -3.43 4.18
C LYS A 16 20.03 -4.64 3.32
N GLY A 17 20.48 -4.64 2.06
CA GLY A 17 20.18 -5.72 1.10
C GLY A 17 18.87 -5.56 0.32
N THR A 18 18.01 -4.58 0.65
CA THR A 18 16.87 -4.26 -0.23
C THR A 18 17.39 -3.75 -1.58
N THR A 19 16.91 -4.38 -2.64
CA THR A 19 17.27 -4.05 -4.01
C THR A 19 16.41 -2.91 -4.56
N GLN A 20 16.94 -2.17 -5.52
CA GLN A 20 16.20 -1.14 -6.22
C GLN A 20 14.94 -1.69 -6.92
N LYS A 21 15.01 -2.92 -7.44
CA LYS A 21 13.87 -3.60 -8.06
C LYS A 21 12.71 -3.80 -7.07
N GLN A 22 13.00 -4.20 -5.83
CA GLN A 22 11.96 -4.36 -4.80
C GLN A 22 11.27 -3.04 -4.50
N ILE A 23 12.05 -1.97 -4.33
CA ILE A 23 11.51 -0.62 -4.13
C ILE A 23 10.58 -0.22 -5.28
N PHE A 24 11.03 -0.38 -6.53
CA PHE A 24 10.23 0.02 -7.68
C PHE A 24 8.95 -0.80 -7.83
N ASN A 25 9.01 -2.11 -7.58
CA ASN A 25 7.83 -2.95 -7.62
C ASN A 25 6.78 -2.47 -6.60
N GLU A 26 7.20 -2.18 -5.36
CA GLU A 26 6.29 -1.67 -4.32
C GLU A 26 5.69 -0.31 -4.69
N LEU A 27 6.49 0.60 -5.24
CA LEU A 27 6.01 1.89 -5.74
C LEU A 27 5.06 1.76 -6.94
N ASP A 28 5.26 0.77 -7.81
CA ASP A 28 4.37 0.52 -8.94
C ASP A 28 3.00 0.03 -8.48
N GLU A 29 2.95 -0.84 -7.47
CA GLU A 29 1.68 -1.28 -6.85
C GLU A 29 0.91 -0.08 -6.25
N ILE A 30 1.60 0.82 -5.54
CA ILE A 30 1.00 2.06 -5.00
C ILE A 30 0.49 2.95 -6.14
N ARG A 31 1.28 3.13 -7.20
CA ARG A 31 0.90 3.91 -8.38
C ARG A 31 -0.36 3.33 -9.02
N ASN A 32 -0.42 2.02 -9.19
CA ASN A 32 -1.56 1.32 -9.78
C ASN A 32 -2.82 1.52 -8.95
N LEU A 33 -2.76 1.32 -7.63
CA LEU A 33 -3.90 1.59 -6.75
C LEU A 33 -4.37 3.05 -6.85
N ARG A 34 -3.45 4.02 -6.83
CA ARG A 34 -3.78 5.44 -6.99
C ARG A 34 -4.48 5.72 -8.32
N ASN A 35 -4.01 5.13 -9.42
CA ASN A 35 -4.63 5.31 -10.74
C ASN A 35 -6.06 4.78 -10.73
N ARG A 36 -6.30 3.61 -10.15
CA ARG A 36 -7.64 3.02 -10.02
C ARG A 36 -8.58 3.95 -9.26
N ILE A 37 -8.13 4.54 -8.13
CA ILE A 37 -8.90 5.53 -7.38
C ILE A 37 -9.23 6.74 -8.25
N ALA A 38 -8.26 7.29 -8.98
CA ALA A 38 -8.46 8.44 -9.87
C ALA A 38 -9.43 8.14 -11.03
N HIS A 39 -9.47 6.88 -11.48
CA HIS A 39 -10.42 6.39 -12.47
C HIS A 39 -11.76 5.95 -11.89
N HIS A 40 -11.99 6.15 -10.58
CA HIS A 40 -13.19 5.71 -9.86
C HIS A 40 -13.46 4.20 -9.99
N GLU A 41 -12.40 3.40 -10.11
CA GLU A 41 -12.53 1.95 -10.17
C GLU A 41 -12.82 1.37 -8.78
N PRO A 42 -13.59 0.27 -8.70
CA PRO A 42 -13.77 -0.47 -7.46
C PRO A 42 -12.45 -1.07 -6.98
N ILE A 43 -12.08 -0.85 -5.70
CA ILE A 43 -10.84 -1.36 -5.08
C ILE A 43 -11.06 -2.50 -4.08
N CYS A 44 -12.30 -2.80 -3.72
CA CYS A 44 -12.67 -3.85 -2.77
C CYS A 44 -13.31 -5.07 -3.43
N PHE A 45 -13.18 -5.20 -4.75
CA PHE A 45 -13.71 -6.33 -5.51
C PHE A 45 -12.60 -6.99 -6.33
N ASN A 46 -12.68 -8.32 -6.47
CA ASN A 46 -11.82 -9.06 -7.40
C ASN A 46 -12.40 -9.07 -8.82
N LYS A 47 -11.69 -9.70 -9.76
CA LYS A 47 -12.13 -9.82 -11.17
C LYS A 47 -13.45 -10.58 -11.36
N LYS A 48 -13.91 -11.32 -10.34
CA LYS A 48 -15.20 -12.02 -10.33
C LYS A 48 -16.31 -11.19 -9.66
N HIS A 49 -16.03 -9.93 -9.31
CA HIS A 49 -16.95 -9.04 -8.56
C HIS A 49 -17.27 -9.54 -7.15
N GLU A 50 -16.42 -10.39 -6.57
CA GLU A 50 -16.56 -10.81 -5.16
C GLU A 50 -15.83 -9.81 -4.27
N ILE A 51 -16.37 -9.58 -3.06
CA ILE A 51 -15.70 -8.75 -2.05
C ILE A 51 -14.32 -9.34 -1.75
N PHE A 52 -13.29 -8.53 -2.01
CA PHE A 52 -11.89 -8.87 -1.81
C PHE A 52 -11.07 -7.59 -1.64
N THR A 53 -10.54 -7.40 -0.44
CA THR A 53 -9.72 -6.22 -0.10
C THR A 53 -8.22 -6.53 -0.04
N GLY A 54 -7.81 -7.78 -0.24
CA GLY A 54 -6.44 -8.24 0.02
C GLY A 54 -5.37 -7.47 -0.76
N HIS A 55 -5.62 -7.16 -2.03
CA HIS A 55 -4.68 -6.35 -2.82
C HIS A 55 -4.56 -4.92 -2.25
N THR A 56 -5.68 -4.29 -1.91
CA THR A 56 -5.71 -2.95 -1.32
C THR A 56 -5.00 -2.91 0.03
N LYS A 57 -5.15 -3.95 0.87
CA LYS A 57 -4.41 -4.09 2.13
C LYS A 57 -2.89 -4.17 1.90
N ILE A 58 -2.46 -5.05 1.01
CA ILE A 58 -1.03 -5.23 0.70
C ILE A 58 -0.42 -3.92 0.19
N THR A 59 -1.11 -3.22 -0.72
CA THR A 59 -0.63 -1.95 -1.26
C THR A 59 -0.61 -0.84 -0.20
N TYR A 60 -1.57 -0.85 0.73
CA TYR A 60 -1.56 0.06 1.89
C TYR A 60 -0.36 -0.22 2.80
N ASP A 61 -0.04 -1.49 3.07
CA ASP A 61 1.15 -1.87 3.83
C ASP A 61 2.44 -1.41 3.13
N PHE A 62 2.50 -1.49 1.80
CA PHE A 62 3.62 -0.93 1.02
C PHE A 62 3.74 0.58 1.20
N LEU A 63 2.62 1.31 1.19
CA LEU A 63 2.61 2.76 1.41
C LEU A 63 3.21 3.11 2.79
N ILE A 64 2.72 2.45 3.85
CA ILE A 64 3.21 2.66 5.22
C ILE A 64 4.71 2.34 5.30
N LYS A 65 5.12 1.21 4.75
CA LYS A 65 6.53 0.82 4.67
C LYS A 65 7.40 1.84 3.95
N GLN A 66 6.96 2.41 2.82
CA GLN A 66 7.73 3.45 2.13
C GLN A 66 7.89 4.70 3.01
N ILE A 67 6.85 5.09 3.75
CA ILE A 67 6.89 6.25 4.66
C ILE A 67 7.85 6.01 5.83
N GLU A 68 7.87 4.82 6.41
CA GLU A 68 8.86 4.44 7.42
C GLU A 68 10.28 4.51 6.87
N TRP A 69 10.48 4.02 5.64
CA TRP A 69 11.77 4.02 4.97
C TRP A 69 12.29 5.44 4.71
N LEU A 70 11.41 6.42 4.49
CA LEU A 70 11.76 7.84 4.40
C LEU A 70 12.21 8.45 5.74
N GLY A 71 12.05 7.75 6.86
CA GLY A 71 12.41 8.27 8.18
C GLY A 71 11.25 8.83 8.98
N TYR A 72 10.02 8.76 8.46
CA TYR A 72 8.84 9.26 9.17
C TYR A 72 8.31 8.20 10.15
N ASP A 73 7.73 8.68 11.26
CA ASP A 73 7.06 7.84 12.24
C ASP A 73 5.69 7.40 11.70
N SER A 74 5.63 6.17 11.18
CA SER A 74 4.39 5.57 10.71
C SER A 74 3.35 5.42 11.79
N LYS A 75 3.70 5.38 13.09
CA LYS A 75 2.70 5.27 14.16
C LYS A 75 1.88 6.55 14.30
N LYS A 76 2.49 7.71 14.08
CA LYS A 76 1.75 8.98 14.00
C LYS A 76 0.80 9.01 12.81
N LEU A 77 1.25 8.48 11.67
CA LEU A 77 0.42 8.34 10.48
C LEU A 77 -0.71 7.32 10.68
N ASN A 78 -0.42 6.19 11.34
CA ASN A 78 -1.36 5.13 11.62
C ASN A 78 -2.43 5.55 12.63
N LEU A 79 -2.16 6.48 13.55
CA LEU A 79 -3.20 7.04 14.42
C LEU A 79 -4.27 7.80 13.63
N GLU A 80 -3.88 8.48 12.53
CA GLU A 80 -4.82 9.15 11.63
C GLU A 80 -5.47 8.17 10.64
N LEU A 81 -4.78 7.08 10.28
CA LEU A 81 -5.25 6.09 9.31
C LEU A 81 -5.90 4.85 9.93
N ASP A 82 -6.01 4.77 11.26
CA ASP A 82 -6.56 3.62 11.99
C ASP A 82 -8.02 3.32 11.59
N GLU A 83 -8.75 4.36 11.18
CA GLU A 83 -10.10 4.24 10.60
C GLU A 83 -10.10 3.46 9.28
N THR A 84 -9.05 3.58 8.46
CA THR A 84 -8.92 2.87 7.18
C THR A 84 -8.87 1.37 7.40
N MET A 85 -8.06 0.90 8.35
CA MET A 85 -7.94 -0.54 8.64
C MET A 85 -9.22 -1.12 9.26
N LYS A 86 -9.90 -0.34 10.10
CA LYS A 86 -11.23 -0.70 10.63
C LYS A 86 -12.25 -0.82 9.51
N PHE A 87 -12.27 0.14 8.59
CA PHE A 87 -13.17 0.14 7.45
C PHE A 87 -12.92 -1.06 6.50
N ILE A 88 -11.65 -1.34 6.16
CA ILE A 88 -11.33 -2.48 5.31
C ILE A 88 -11.72 -3.80 6.01
N SER A 89 -11.50 -3.91 7.32
CA SER A 89 -11.90 -5.09 8.09
C SER A 89 -13.43 -5.26 8.11
N SER A 90 -14.18 -4.15 8.24
CA SER A 90 -15.64 -4.17 8.14
C SER A 90 -16.13 -4.66 6.77
N ILE A 91 -15.44 -4.33 5.68
CA ILE A 91 -15.78 -4.85 4.34
C ILE A 91 -15.53 -6.36 4.27
N ASP A 92 -14.41 -6.84 4.81
CA ASP A 92 -14.14 -8.28 4.84
C ASP A 92 -15.15 -9.05 5.69
N ASP A 93 -15.65 -8.46 6.77
CA ASP A 93 -16.71 -9.06 7.60
C ASP A 93 -18.05 -9.17 6.87
N GLN A 94 -18.36 -8.26 5.93
CA GLN A 94 -19.56 -8.36 5.09
C GLN A 94 -19.54 -9.62 4.21
N LYS A 95 -18.36 -10.17 3.90
CA LYS A 95 -18.22 -11.44 3.17
C LYS A 95 -18.84 -12.63 3.91
N LYS A 96 -18.91 -12.59 5.25
CA LYS A 96 -19.52 -13.67 6.06
C LYS A 96 -21.03 -13.79 5.90
N TYR A 97 -21.72 -12.76 5.41
CA TYR A 97 -23.17 -12.73 5.33
C TYR A 97 -23.73 -13.01 3.92
N LEU A 98 -22.84 -13.33 2.96
CA LEU A 98 -23.18 -13.63 1.57
C LEU A 98 -22.99 -15.12 1.20
N ILE A 99 -22.84 -15.98 2.21
CA ILE A 99 -22.75 -17.45 2.08
C ILE A 99 -23.92 -18.08 2.83
#